data_AF-A0A9W7BML8-F1
#
_entry.id   AF-A0A9W7BML8-F1
#
_cell.length_a   1.000
_cell.length_b   1.000
_cell.length_c   1.000
_cell.angle_alpha   90.00
_cell.angle_beta   90.00
_cell.angle_gamma   90.00
#
_symmetry.space_group_name_H-M   'P 1'
#
loop_
_entity.id
_entity.type
_entity.pdbx_description
1 polymer ?
#
loop_
_entity_poly.entity_id
_entity_poly.type
_entity_poly.pdbx_seq_one_letter_code
_entity_poly.pdbx_strand_id
1 'polypeptide(L)'
;MQCNGSGWSDPTRGAEFGVVSYDWSNAKSQWAMSQPMDCEERLIHQASMTKAANPNTHSWVYRNVVKALPWFTSVREILDDPAYSGFFLKFDPDVDAAVPRCAPENQTKCSIFYHDQMQTPAVPTPDNPNPDGSCPETGCNSGLNPTGEYLFDHRNSSLLPWLLEKHILSDTAIGHPDVDGMFMDDYWCSNLVCSSVPTTPGCPCSDPVQGATEVDANQQKDMGLSDEDIRDLYYAWDANMQAIQQAIVDNGAYTWSLMAGQGNANAMPDLLTKNNCATKLRAACSSTSEWQTESKLFGLTVEDNEPSQLEEDVAFFLLARGDYAWLGWGTWGMTWPFNPSPAHGELPPLPNGVPRPEMIDRDFGKPVDTDGFCQEDQDGVFTREWTSGTVELDCNNFVGSVPTVAGGMRG
;
A
#
# COMPACT_ATOMS: atom_id res chain seq x y z
N MET A 1 -3.58 6.04 -2.79
CA MET A 1 -2.11 6.01 -2.90
C MET A 1 -1.68 7.03 -3.94
N GLN A 2 -0.73 7.90 -3.62
CA GLN A 2 -0.20 8.90 -4.54
C GLN A 2 1.06 8.37 -5.22
N CYS A 3 1.12 8.47 -6.54
CA CYS A 3 2.23 8.00 -7.35
C CYS A 3 2.62 9.07 -8.37
N ASN A 4 3.23 10.20 -7.99
CA ASN A 4 3.65 11.20 -8.99
C ASN A 4 5.01 10.85 -9.61
N GLY A 5 5.01 10.26 -10.81
CA GLY A 5 6.25 9.88 -11.50
C GLY A 5 7.11 11.06 -11.95
N SER A 6 6.54 12.25 -12.11
CA SER A 6 7.20 13.42 -12.68
C SER A 6 7.79 14.37 -11.63
N GLY A 7 7.35 14.27 -10.38
CA GLY A 7 7.81 15.11 -9.29
C GLY A 7 7.10 14.83 -7.97
N TRP A 8 7.06 15.83 -7.10
CA TRP A 8 6.38 15.71 -5.82
C TRP A 8 4.86 15.69 -6.00
N SER A 9 4.18 14.86 -5.24
CA SER A 9 2.73 14.96 -5.08
C SER A 9 2.38 16.27 -4.37
N ASP A 10 1.24 16.89 -4.72
CA ASP A 10 0.79 18.12 -4.06
C ASP A 10 0.52 17.86 -2.56
N PRO A 11 1.32 18.45 -1.65
CA PRO A 11 1.16 18.20 -0.22
C PRO A 11 -0.14 18.78 0.34
N THR A 12 -0.65 19.87 -0.25
CA THR A 12 -1.91 20.51 0.16
C THR A 12 -3.08 19.58 -0.14
N ARG A 13 -3.09 18.98 -1.34
CA ARG A 13 -4.10 18.01 -1.70
C ARG A 13 -4.01 16.75 -0.84
N GLY A 14 -2.80 16.24 -0.57
CA GLY A 14 -2.61 15.12 0.36
C GLY A 14 -3.15 15.43 1.77
N ALA A 15 -2.94 16.65 2.24
CA ALA A 15 -3.39 17.16 3.54
C ALA A 15 -4.92 17.28 3.70
N GLU A 16 -5.67 17.18 2.60
CA GLU A 16 -7.13 17.12 2.66
C GLU A 16 -7.65 15.76 3.11
N PHE A 17 -6.82 14.70 3.08
CA PHE A 17 -7.22 13.34 3.45
C PHE A 17 -6.81 12.99 4.88
N GLY A 18 -7.58 12.10 5.50
CA GLY A 18 -7.23 11.53 6.81
C GLY A 18 -6.03 10.57 6.73
N VAL A 19 -5.89 9.85 5.61
CA VAL A 19 -4.73 8.99 5.31
C VAL A 19 -4.25 9.31 3.90
N VAL A 20 -2.94 9.49 3.75
CA VAL A 20 -2.25 9.55 2.45
C VAL A 20 -1.12 8.53 2.47
N SER A 21 -0.89 7.87 1.34
CA SER A 21 0.18 6.88 1.19
C SER A 21 0.99 7.20 -0.05
N TYR A 22 2.31 7.26 0.10
CA TYR A 22 3.25 7.55 -0.97
C TYR A 22 3.96 6.30 -1.44
N ASP A 23 3.76 5.97 -2.71
CA ASP A 23 4.45 4.89 -3.39
C ASP A 23 5.89 5.29 -3.76
N TRP A 24 6.78 4.31 -3.96
CA TRP A 24 8.14 4.54 -4.46
C TRP A 24 8.17 5.28 -5.81
N SER A 25 7.08 5.21 -6.58
CA SER A 25 6.93 5.99 -7.82
C SER A 25 6.82 7.51 -7.61
N ASN A 26 6.61 7.99 -6.38
CA ASN A 26 6.59 9.42 -6.09
C ASN A 26 7.98 10.06 -6.33
N ALA A 27 8.00 11.13 -7.11
CA ALA A 27 9.20 11.82 -7.59
C ALA A 27 10.17 10.93 -8.39
N LYS A 28 9.69 9.89 -9.08
CA LYS A 28 10.52 8.92 -9.82
C LYS A 28 11.51 9.53 -10.79
N SER A 29 11.07 10.48 -11.60
CA SER A 29 11.95 11.21 -12.53
C SER A 29 13.11 11.93 -11.84
N GLN A 30 12.96 12.29 -10.56
CA GLN A 30 13.96 13.03 -9.80
C GLN A 30 14.91 12.09 -9.05
N TRP A 31 14.39 11.10 -8.33
CA TRP A 31 15.25 10.18 -7.59
C TRP A 31 16.00 9.21 -8.51
N ALA A 32 15.42 8.80 -9.66
CA ALA A 32 16.13 7.96 -10.63
C ALA A 32 17.31 8.70 -11.27
N MET A 33 17.22 10.03 -11.39
CA MET A 33 18.29 10.89 -11.88
C MET A 33 19.35 11.22 -10.83
N SER A 34 19.09 10.92 -9.56
CA SER A 34 20.02 11.19 -8.46
C SER A 34 21.16 10.16 -8.45
N GLN A 35 22.33 10.58 -7.98
CA GLN A 35 23.58 9.79 -8.02
C GLN A 35 24.32 9.93 -6.68
N PRO A 36 24.09 9.04 -5.70
CA PRO A 36 23.22 7.86 -5.76
C PRO A 36 21.72 8.19 -5.77
N MET A 37 20.89 7.21 -6.14
CA MET A 37 19.42 7.33 -6.03
C MET A 37 18.99 7.49 -4.57
N ASP A 38 17.99 8.33 -4.34
CA ASP A 38 17.56 8.80 -3.01
C ASP A 38 16.05 8.61 -2.77
N CYS A 39 15.46 7.55 -3.32
CA CYS A 39 14.01 7.33 -3.28
C CYS A 39 13.47 7.24 -1.84
N GLU A 40 14.20 6.54 -0.96
CA GLU A 40 13.85 6.37 0.45
C GLU A 40 13.70 7.72 1.18
N GLU A 41 14.68 8.61 1.01
CA GLU A 41 14.69 9.93 1.61
C GLU A 41 13.59 10.82 1.04
N ARG A 42 13.27 10.66 -0.26
CA ARG A 42 12.18 11.42 -0.89
C ARG A 42 10.83 11.05 -0.34
N LEU A 43 10.56 9.77 -0.06
CA LEU A 43 9.30 9.37 0.57
C LEU A 43 9.09 10.08 1.91
N ILE A 44 10.16 10.20 2.71
CA ILE A 44 10.12 10.94 3.97
C ILE A 44 9.90 12.43 3.74
N HIS A 45 10.62 13.02 2.80
CA HIS A 45 10.44 14.44 2.49
C HIS A 45 9.01 14.75 2.05
N GLN A 46 8.39 13.88 1.25
CA GLN A 46 7.00 14.00 0.82
C GLN A 46 6.03 13.92 2.01
N ALA A 47 6.24 12.97 2.93
CA ALA A 47 5.43 12.86 4.15
C ALA A 47 5.55 14.14 5.01
N SER A 48 6.77 14.65 5.22
CA SER A 48 7.02 15.90 5.94
C SER A 48 6.33 17.10 5.30
N MET A 49 6.34 17.22 3.97
CA MET A 49 5.64 18.30 3.27
C MET A 49 4.13 18.26 3.52
N THR A 50 3.52 17.08 3.57
CA THR A 50 2.09 16.93 3.85
C THR A 50 1.77 17.17 5.31
N LYS A 51 2.58 16.67 6.26
CA LYS A 51 2.44 16.99 7.68
C LYS A 51 2.57 18.49 7.97
N ALA A 52 3.44 19.18 7.23
CA ALA A 52 3.57 20.64 7.33
C ALA A 52 2.31 21.37 6.84
N ALA A 53 1.59 20.82 5.86
CA ALA A 53 0.32 21.35 5.38
C ALA A 53 -0.85 21.03 6.32
N ASN A 54 -0.89 19.82 6.90
CA ASN A 54 -1.85 19.42 7.93
C ASN A 54 -1.23 18.35 8.86
N PRO A 55 -0.93 18.70 10.13
CA PRO A 55 -0.30 17.75 11.06
C PRO A 55 -1.20 16.58 11.44
N ASN A 56 -2.52 16.69 11.21
CA ASN A 56 -3.50 15.64 11.52
C ASN A 56 -3.64 14.59 10.40
N THR A 57 -3.07 14.81 9.22
CA THR A 57 -3.09 13.81 8.14
C THR A 57 -2.13 12.68 8.47
N HIS A 58 -2.61 11.43 8.42
CA HIS A 58 -1.73 10.27 8.58
C HIS A 58 -0.98 10.00 7.27
N SER A 59 0.34 10.12 7.29
CA SER A 59 1.19 9.96 6.12
C SER A 59 1.90 8.62 6.16
N TRP A 60 1.70 7.81 5.13
CA TRP A 60 2.30 6.48 5.01
C TRP A 60 3.32 6.46 3.89
N VAL A 61 4.40 5.71 4.10
CA VAL A 61 5.48 5.56 3.11
C VAL A 61 5.61 4.13 2.65
N TYR A 62 6.04 3.94 1.41
CA TYR A 62 6.28 2.62 0.84
C TYR A 62 7.48 1.92 1.50
N ARG A 63 7.34 0.62 1.78
CA ARG A 63 8.44 -0.33 1.94
C ARG A 63 8.09 -1.67 1.33
N ASN A 64 9.04 -2.25 0.63
CA ASN A 64 8.96 -3.64 0.22
C ASN A 64 9.81 -4.51 1.16
N VAL A 65 9.32 -5.70 1.48
CA VAL A 65 10.07 -6.69 2.27
C VAL A 65 10.25 -8.01 1.52
N VAL A 66 9.62 -8.18 0.36
CA VAL A 66 9.90 -9.26 -0.59
C VAL A 66 11.09 -8.85 -1.47
N LYS A 67 10.99 -7.67 -2.08
CA LYS A 67 11.98 -7.06 -2.95
C LYS A 67 12.94 -6.16 -2.17
N ALA A 68 14.23 -6.35 -2.39
CA ALA A 68 15.32 -5.51 -1.90
C ALA A 68 15.67 -4.44 -2.95
N LEU A 69 15.06 -3.27 -2.81
CA LEU A 69 15.14 -2.19 -3.79
C LEU A 69 16.39 -1.29 -3.56
N PRO A 70 17.43 -1.30 -4.41
CA PRO A 70 18.70 -0.60 -4.16
C PRO A 70 18.63 0.91 -4.44
N TRP A 71 17.47 1.42 -4.85
CA TRP A 71 17.18 2.85 -4.82
C TRP A 71 16.77 3.34 -3.42
N PHE A 72 16.63 2.45 -2.44
CA PHE A 72 16.61 2.80 -1.02
C PHE A 72 18.02 2.71 -0.46
N THR A 73 18.46 3.78 0.21
CA THR A 73 19.82 3.88 0.74
C THR A 73 20.13 2.76 1.72
N SER A 74 19.20 2.47 2.64
CA SER A 74 19.33 1.38 3.61
C SER A 74 19.59 0.02 2.95
N VAL A 75 18.89 -0.29 1.86
CA VAL A 75 19.04 -1.55 1.10
C VAL A 75 20.33 -1.53 0.28
N ARG A 76 20.65 -0.44 -0.42
CA ARG A 76 21.85 -0.30 -1.23
C ARG A 76 23.12 -0.59 -0.43
N GLU A 77 23.19 -0.03 0.79
CA GLU A 77 24.35 -0.20 1.66
C GLU A 77 24.61 -1.67 2.03
N ILE A 78 23.57 -2.43 2.34
CA ILE A 78 23.72 -3.86 2.67
C ILE A 78 23.89 -4.75 1.44
N LEU A 79 23.38 -4.35 0.28
CA LEU A 79 23.57 -5.10 -0.96
C LEU A 79 25.03 -5.07 -1.42
N ASP A 80 25.74 -3.98 -1.13
CA ASP A 80 27.16 -3.80 -1.44
C ASP A 80 28.11 -4.35 -0.35
N ASP A 81 27.58 -4.71 0.84
CA ASP A 81 28.36 -5.24 1.95
C ASP A 81 28.33 -6.79 1.99
N PRO A 82 29.49 -7.47 1.80
CA PRO A 82 29.58 -8.93 1.84
C PRO A 82 29.06 -9.57 3.14
N ALA A 83 29.05 -8.86 4.27
CA ALA A 83 28.53 -9.35 5.55
C ALA A 83 27.03 -9.68 5.49
N TYR A 84 26.29 -9.02 4.59
CA TYR A 84 24.85 -9.21 4.37
C TYR A 84 24.54 -10.03 3.11
N SER A 85 25.54 -10.61 2.45
CA SER A 85 25.34 -11.41 1.23
C SER A 85 24.40 -12.62 1.40
N GLY A 86 24.14 -13.04 2.64
CA GLY A 86 23.15 -14.07 2.95
C GLY A 86 21.71 -13.58 2.98
N PHE A 87 21.46 -12.27 2.84
CA PHE A 87 20.11 -11.68 2.85
C PHE A 87 19.44 -11.77 1.49
N PHE A 88 20.17 -12.09 0.42
CA PHE A 88 19.68 -12.01 -0.94
C PHE A 88 19.73 -13.37 -1.62
N LEU A 89 18.68 -13.66 -2.39
CA LEU A 89 18.67 -14.82 -3.27
C LEU A 89 19.69 -14.64 -4.40
N LYS A 90 20.24 -15.75 -4.88
CA LYS A 90 21.33 -15.76 -5.87
C LYS A 90 20.85 -16.37 -7.18
N PHE A 91 21.44 -15.93 -8.28
CA PHE A 91 21.34 -16.67 -9.54
C PHE A 91 21.99 -18.05 -9.39
N ASP A 92 21.38 -19.07 -9.99
CA ASP A 92 22.02 -20.36 -10.21
C ASP A 92 23.15 -20.18 -11.23
N PRO A 93 24.43 -20.44 -10.90
CA PRO A 93 25.55 -20.26 -11.82
C PRO A 93 25.50 -21.18 -13.04
N ASP A 94 24.74 -22.26 -13.00
CA ASP A 94 24.66 -23.28 -14.05
C ASP A 94 23.46 -23.07 -15.00
N VAL A 95 22.64 -22.05 -14.74
CA VAL A 95 21.47 -21.70 -15.56
C VAL A 95 21.74 -20.47 -16.42
N ASP A 96 21.35 -20.57 -17.69
CA ASP A 96 21.17 -19.42 -18.58
C ASP A 96 19.89 -18.69 -18.13
N ALA A 97 20.09 -17.64 -17.35
CA ALA A 97 19.01 -16.89 -16.71
C ALA A 97 18.16 -16.16 -17.75
N ALA A 98 16.86 -16.09 -17.52
CA ALA A 98 15.94 -15.35 -18.38
C ALA A 98 16.19 -13.83 -18.33
N VAL A 99 16.67 -13.35 -17.17
CA VAL A 99 17.03 -11.95 -16.95
C VAL A 99 18.56 -11.74 -16.92
N PRO A 100 19.08 -10.61 -17.44
CA PRO A 100 20.52 -10.34 -17.47
C PRO A 100 21.08 -10.12 -16.05
N ARG A 101 22.24 -10.72 -15.77
CA ARG A 101 22.98 -10.52 -14.50
C ARG A 101 23.72 -9.19 -14.42
N CYS A 102 23.90 -8.52 -15.55
CA CYS A 102 24.71 -7.33 -15.70
C CYS A 102 23.86 -6.16 -16.21
N ALA A 103 24.23 -4.95 -15.79
CA ALA A 103 23.55 -3.75 -16.21
C ALA A 103 23.68 -3.56 -17.74
N PRO A 104 22.58 -3.28 -18.48
CA PRO A 104 22.62 -3.07 -19.92
C PRO A 104 23.63 -2.00 -20.34
N GLU A 105 23.72 -0.91 -19.57
CA GLU A 105 24.63 0.21 -19.80
C GLU A 105 26.09 -0.07 -19.43
N ASN A 106 26.35 -1.10 -18.61
CA ASN A 106 27.69 -1.43 -18.14
C ASN A 106 27.83 -2.94 -17.90
N GLN A 107 28.37 -3.65 -18.88
CA GLN A 107 28.61 -5.10 -18.84
C GLN A 107 29.64 -5.55 -17.80
N THR A 108 30.35 -4.62 -17.15
CA THR A 108 31.25 -4.95 -16.02
C THR A 108 30.55 -4.85 -14.66
N LYS A 109 29.39 -4.20 -14.62
CA LYS A 109 28.54 -4.07 -13.43
C LYS A 109 27.57 -5.24 -13.44
N CYS A 110 27.91 -6.29 -12.70
CA CYS A 110 27.12 -7.52 -12.61
C CYS A 110 26.87 -7.89 -11.15
N SER A 111 25.81 -8.64 -10.88
CA SER A 111 25.56 -9.21 -9.56
C SER A 111 25.50 -10.74 -9.58
N ILE A 112 25.88 -11.34 -8.46
CA ILE A 112 25.59 -12.75 -8.18
C ILE A 112 24.18 -12.94 -7.62
N PHE A 113 23.58 -11.87 -7.09
CA PHE A 113 22.25 -11.87 -6.51
C PHE A 113 21.21 -11.79 -7.63
N TYR A 114 20.15 -12.58 -7.49
CA TYR A 114 19.04 -12.53 -8.42
C TYR A 114 18.37 -11.17 -8.36
N HIS A 115 18.09 -10.61 -9.53
CA HIS A 115 17.34 -9.39 -9.73
C HIS A 115 16.75 -9.37 -11.14
N ASP A 116 15.58 -8.76 -11.30
CA ASP A 116 15.02 -8.47 -12.62
C ASP A 116 14.95 -6.96 -12.89
N GLN A 117 14.39 -6.60 -14.05
CA GLN A 117 14.28 -5.22 -14.53
C GLN A 117 12.85 -4.84 -14.93
N MET A 118 11.82 -5.51 -14.40
CA MET A 118 10.44 -5.35 -14.88
C MET A 118 9.87 -3.95 -14.57
N GLN A 119 10.16 -3.41 -13.38
CA GLN A 119 9.71 -2.08 -12.93
C GLN A 119 10.88 -1.29 -12.34
N THR A 120 12.00 -1.25 -13.05
CA THR A 120 13.23 -0.62 -12.54
C THR A 120 13.62 0.59 -13.37
N PRO A 121 14.22 1.62 -12.74
CA PRO A 121 14.87 2.68 -13.48
C PRO A 121 15.95 2.14 -14.41
N ALA A 122 16.02 2.71 -15.61
CA ALA A 122 17.01 2.33 -16.61
C ALA A 122 17.56 3.55 -17.35
N VAL A 123 18.72 3.37 -18.00
CA VAL A 123 19.21 4.35 -18.97
C VAL A 123 18.31 4.31 -20.20
N PRO A 124 17.74 5.44 -20.66
CA PRO A 124 16.97 5.48 -21.90
C PRO A 124 17.77 4.94 -23.09
N THR A 125 17.16 4.06 -23.88
CA THR A 125 17.76 3.49 -25.10
C THR A 125 16.90 3.82 -26.32
N PRO A 126 17.41 3.64 -27.56
CA PRO A 126 16.57 3.78 -28.75
C PRO A 126 15.34 2.86 -28.75
N ASP A 127 15.47 1.66 -28.18
CA ASP A 127 14.38 0.67 -28.12
C ASP A 127 13.45 0.89 -26.92
N ASN A 128 13.94 1.55 -25.86
CA ASN A 128 13.16 1.97 -24.70
C ASN A 128 13.51 3.42 -24.29
N PRO A 129 12.99 4.43 -25.02
CA PRO A 129 13.34 5.83 -24.78
C PRO A 129 12.70 6.42 -23.51
N ASN A 130 11.69 5.74 -22.94
CA ASN A 130 10.97 6.17 -21.74
C ASN A 130 10.85 4.99 -20.75
N PRO A 131 11.96 4.54 -20.15
CA PRO A 131 11.91 3.47 -19.14
C PRO A 131 11.11 3.90 -17.91
N ASP A 132 10.79 2.94 -17.04
CA ASP A 132 10.11 3.22 -15.76
C ASP A 132 11.04 3.92 -14.77
N GLY A 133 11.22 5.22 -14.97
CA GLY A 133 12.26 6.02 -14.36
C GLY A 133 13.51 6.08 -15.24
N SER A 134 13.87 7.29 -15.67
CA SER A 134 15.07 7.51 -16.48
C SER A 134 16.27 7.80 -15.60
N CYS A 135 17.33 7.03 -15.77
CA CYS A 135 18.65 7.33 -15.22
C CYS A 135 19.44 8.27 -16.14
N PRO A 136 20.51 8.91 -15.65
CA PRO A 136 21.44 9.65 -16.50
C PRO A 136 22.09 8.73 -17.54
N GLU A 137 22.53 9.30 -18.67
CA GLU A 137 23.26 8.56 -19.72
C GLU A 137 24.54 7.87 -19.21
N THR A 138 25.09 8.34 -18.08
CA THR A 138 26.25 7.74 -17.42
C THR A 138 25.94 6.44 -16.67
N GLY A 139 24.66 6.09 -16.51
CA GLY A 139 24.20 4.88 -15.84
C GLY A 139 23.36 5.13 -14.59
N CYS A 140 22.65 4.10 -14.16
CA CYS A 140 21.91 4.11 -12.91
C CYS A 140 22.85 3.87 -11.72
N ASN A 141 22.73 4.71 -10.68
CA ASN A 141 23.56 4.61 -9.47
C ASN A 141 22.76 4.12 -8.26
N SER A 142 22.59 2.80 -8.25
CA SER A 142 22.04 2.02 -7.15
C SER A 142 23.14 1.24 -6.40
N GLY A 143 24.38 1.77 -6.37
CA GLY A 143 25.52 1.11 -5.73
C GLY A 143 26.41 0.32 -6.71
N LEU A 144 27.14 -0.67 -6.18
CA LEU A 144 28.07 -1.53 -6.93
C LEU A 144 27.33 -2.55 -7.81
N ASN A 145 26.14 -2.96 -7.40
CA ASN A 145 25.30 -3.92 -8.10
C ASN A 145 24.42 -3.23 -9.18
N PRO A 146 24.00 -3.92 -10.28
CA PRO A 146 23.04 -3.40 -11.24
C PRO A 146 21.76 -2.85 -10.58
N THR A 147 21.10 -1.90 -11.23
CA THR A 147 19.76 -1.48 -10.78
C THR A 147 18.79 -2.59 -11.15
N GLY A 148 18.03 -3.06 -10.16
CA GLY A 148 17.21 -4.26 -10.27
C GLY A 148 16.31 -4.44 -9.07
N GLU A 149 15.25 -5.23 -9.20
CA GLU A 149 14.45 -5.71 -8.07
C GLU A 149 15.09 -6.99 -7.52
N TYR A 150 15.93 -6.84 -6.49
CA TYR A 150 16.54 -7.99 -5.82
C TYR A 150 15.53 -8.67 -4.91
N LEU A 151 15.77 -9.92 -4.52
CA LEU A 151 14.86 -10.63 -3.61
C LEU A 151 15.54 -10.94 -2.27
N PHE A 152 14.83 -10.67 -1.18
CA PHE A 152 15.26 -11.07 0.15
C PHE A 152 15.10 -12.59 0.36
N ASP A 153 16.10 -13.23 0.98
CA ASP A 153 16.03 -14.61 1.45
C ASP A 153 15.52 -14.64 2.90
N HIS A 154 14.20 -14.77 3.06
CA HIS A 154 13.55 -14.79 4.38
C HIS A 154 13.98 -15.95 5.28
N ARG A 155 14.61 -16.99 4.71
CA ARG A 155 15.13 -18.13 5.49
C ARG A 155 16.36 -17.74 6.32
N ASN A 156 17.01 -16.62 6.01
CA ASN A 156 18.12 -16.12 6.79
C ASN A 156 17.66 -15.54 8.14
N SER A 157 18.04 -16.20 9.23
CA SER A 157 17.63 -15.81 10.59
C SER A 157 18.05 -14.40 11.04
N SER A 158 19.09 -13.81 10.45
CA SER A 158 19.51 -12.45 10.80
C SER A 158 18.89 -11.36 9.93
N LEU A 159 18.07 -11.72 8.93
CA LEU A 159 17.33 -10.75 8.12
C LEU A 159 16.24 -10.05 8.93
N LEU A 160 15.43 -10.79 9.71
CA LEU A 160 14.31 -10.20 10.45
C LEU A 160 14.76 -9.08 11.42
N PRO A 161 15.79 -9.25 12.26
CA PRO A 161 16.30 -8.14 13.08
C PRO A 161 16.67 -6.91 12.26
N TRP A 162 17.30 -7.10 11.09
CA TRP A 162 17.63 -5.98 10.21
C TRP A 162 16.39 -5.31 9.62
N LEU A 163 15.42 -6.09 9.12
CA LEU A 163 14.15 -5.54 8.60
C LEU A 163 13.44 -4.70 9.65
N LEU A 164 13.36 -5.19 10.89
CA LEU A 164 12.73 -4.45 11.99
C LEU A 164 13.50 -3.17 12.31
N GLU A 165 14.80 -3.28 12.63
CA GLU A 165 15.57 -2.17 13.20
C GLU A 165 16.02 -1.13 12.17
N LYS A 166 16.22 -1.54 10.91
CA LYS A 166 16.89 -0.72 9.88
C LYS A 166 15.99 -0.37 8.70
N HIS A 167 14.87 -1.05 8.53
CA HIS A 167 13.99 -0.84 7.36
C HIS A 167 12.57 -0.40 7.73
N ILE A 168 11.98 -0.99 8.78
CA ILE A 168 10.60 -0.73 9.18
C ILE A 168 10.49 0.29 10.32
N LEU A 169 11.29 0.15 11.37
CA LEU A 169 11.30 1.04 12.53
C LEU A 169 12.41 2.10 12.48
N SER A 170 13.04 2.25 11.32
CA SER A 170 14.11 3.23 11.10
C SER A 170 13.60 4.67 11.14
N ASP A 171 14.53 5.62 11.24
CA ASP A 171 14.29 7.05 11.10
C ASP A 171 13.88 7.46 9.68
N THR A 172 13.95 6.55 8.71
CA THR A 172 13.41 6.73 7.35
C THR A 172 12.03 6.10 7.18
N ALA A 173 11.45 5.48 8.22
CA ALA A 173 10.16 4.80 8.20
C ALA A 173 9.35 5.16 9.45
N ILE A 174 8.81 4.19 10.20
CA ILE A 174 7.93 4.43 11.37
C ILE A 174 8.65 5.20 12.49
N GLY A 175 9.98 5.11 12.57
CA GLY A 175 10.75 5.91 13.54
C GLY A 175 10.77 7.41 13.23
N HIS A 176 10.32 7.82 12.04
CA HIS A 176 10.23 9.23 11.66
C HIS A 176 8.94 9.88 12.18
N PRO A 177 8.99 11.08 12.79
CA PRO A 177 7.81 11.72 13.40
C PRO A 177 6.69 12.09 12.41
N ASP A 178 7.01 12.17 11.12
CA ASP A 178 6.04 12.51 10.06
C ASP A 178 5.43 11.27 9.38
N VAL A 179 5.76 10.06 9.83
CA VAL A 179 5.27 8.80 9.26
C VAL A 179 4.38 8.08 10.27
N ASP A 180 3.13 7.84 9.90
CA ASP A 180 2.13 7.18 10.76
C ASP A 180 1.86 5.72 10.35
N GLY A 181 2.43 5.28 9.24
CA GLY A 181 2.16 3.96 8.70
C GLY A 181 2.93 3.63 7.44
N MET A 182 2.67 2.44 6.92
CA MET A 182 3.46 1.83 5.87
C MET A 182 2.55 1.28 4.79
N PHE A 183 2.90 1.57 3.55
CA PHE A 183 2.43 0.76 2.44
C PHE A 183 3.44 -0.33 2.17
N MET A 184 3.01 -1.58 2.34
CA MET A 184 3.79 -2.76 2.04
C MET A 184 3.13 -3.48 0.87
N ASP A 185 3.94 -3.75 -0.14
CA ASP A 185 3.54 -4.44 -1.35
C ASP A 185 4.30 -5.76 -1.47
N ASP A 186 3.84 -6.57 -2.43
CA ASP A 186 4.29 -7.90 -2.76
C ASP A 186 4.09 -8.98 -1.69
N TYR A 187 4.01 -10.21 -2.17
CA TYR A 187 3.97 -11.40 -1.33
C TYR A 187 4.75 -12.55 -1.96
N TRP A 188 5.02 -13.57 -1.14
CA TRP A 188 5.45 -14.86 -1.65
C TRP A 188 4.24 -15.76 -1.85
N CYS A 189 4.23 -16.53 -2.94
CA CYS A 189 3.25 -17.57 -3.19
C CYS A 189 3.92 -18.92 -3.46
N SER A 190 3.32 -20.00 -2.97
CA SER A 190 3.82 -21.36 -3.20
C SER A 190 2.69 -22.30 -3.63
N ASN A 191 2.89 -22.99 -4.76
CA ASN A 191 1.93 -23.97 -5.25
C ASN A 191 1.71 -25.13 -4.28
N LEU A 192 2.76 -25.56 -3.56
CA LEU A 192 2.66 -26.59 -2.53
C LEU A 192 1.79 -26.12 -1.35
N VAL A 193 1.96 -24.87 -0.91
CA VAL A 193 1.13 -24.28 0.16
C VAL A 193 -0.32 -24.18 -0.32
N CYS A 194 -0.56 -23.58 -1.48
CA CYS A 194 -1.92 -23.43 -2.02
C CYS A 194 -2.63 -24.76 -2.27
N SER A 195 -1.89 -25.81 -2.64
CA SER A 195 -2.45 -27.16 -2.80
C SER A 195 -2.86 -27.77 -1.44
N SER A 196 -2.13 -27.44 -0.36
CA SER A 196 -2.39 -27.96 0.98
C SER A 196 -3.46 -27.16 1.74
N VAL A 197 -3.47 -25.83 1.60
CA VAL A 197 -4.36 -24.89 2.27
C VAL A 197 -4.80 -23.83 1.26
N PRO A 198 -5.83 -24.11 0.44
CA PRO A 198 -6.22 -23.23 -0.67
C PRO A 198 -6.83 -21.89 -0.24
N THR A 199 -7.16 -21.74 1.04
CA THR A 199 -7.69 -20.51 1.64
C THR A 199 -6.61 -19.57 2.14
N THR A 200 -5.33 -19.92 1.98
CA THR A 200 -4.20 -19.07 2.35
C THR A 200 -4.20 -17.80 1.50
N PRO A 201 -3.99 -16.60 2.08
CA PRO A 201 -3.84 -15.37 1.30
C PRO A 201 -2.77 -15.51 0.21
N GLY A 202 -3.05 -15.01 -0.99
CA GLY A 202 -2.19 -15.16 -2.16
C GLY A 202 -2.46 -16.42 -3.01
N CYS A 203 -3.36 -17.31 -2.56
CA CYS A 203 -3.76 -18.49 -3.35
C CYS A 203 -5.00 -18.23 -4.24
N PRO A 204 -5.09 -18.85 -5.43
CA PRO A 204 -4.02 -19.59 -6.10
C PRO A 204 -2.90 -18.66 -6.57
N CYS A 205 -1.68 -19.17 -6.73
CA CYS A 205 -0.58 -18.40 -7.29
C CYS A 205 -0.91 -18.03 -8.75
N SER A 206 -1.22 -16.76 -9.01
CA SER A 206 -1.59 -16.27 -10.34
C SER A 206 -0.57 -15.31 -10.94
N ASP A 207 0.41 -14.87 -10.16
CA ASP A 207 1.46 -13.96 -10.60
C ASP A 207 2.77 -14.26 -9.84
N PRO A 208 3.87 -14.67 -10.51
CA PRO A 208 3.97 -14.94 -11.95
C PRO A 208 3.63 -16.40 -12.34
N VAL A 209 3.86 -17.37 -11.44
CA VAL A 209 3.36 -18.77 -11.45
C VAL A 209 3.45 -19.33 -10.02
N GLN A 210 4.58 -19.11 -9.35
CA GLN A 210 4.85 -19.20 -7.90
C GLN A 210 6.17 -18.45 -7.63
N GLY A 211 6.44 -18.10 -6.37
CA GLY A 211 7.58 -17.27 -5.98
C GLY A 211 7.14 -15.88 -5.50
N ALA A 212 8.03 -14.89 -5.63
CA ALA A 212 7.72 -13.50 -5.34
C ALA A 212 6.77 -12.93 -6.41
N THR A 213 5.79 -12.13 -6.02
CA THR A 213 4.91 -11.42 -6.97
C THR A 213 5.64 -10.33 -7.75
N GLU A 214 5.09 -9.96 -8.92
CA GLU A 214 5.61 -8.89 -9.77
C GLU A 214 7.10 -9.01 -10.10
N VAL A 215 7.55 -10.25 -10.33
CA VAL A 215 8.92 -10.61 -10.73
C VAL A 215 8.85 -11.56 -11.93
N ASP A 216 9.90 -11.61 -12.75
CA ASP A 216 9.96 -12.50 -13.93
C ASP A 216 9.48 -13.93 -13.63
N ALA A 217 8.67 -14.48 -14.53
CA ALA A 217 8.07 -15.80 -14.35
C ALA A 217 9.07 -16.96 -14.29
N ASN A 218 10.31 -16.74 -14.72
CA ASN A 218 11.39 -17.72 -14.63
C ASN A 218 12.23 -17.56 -13.35
N GLN A 219 11.89 -16.65 -12.43
CA GLN A 219 12.68 -16.38 -11.21
C GLN A 219 13.08 -17.66 -10.45
N GLN A 220 12.16 -18.62 -10.31
CA GLN A 220 12.41 -19.86 -9.60
C GLN A 220 13.52 -20.66 -10.29
N LYS A 221 13.47 -20.75 -11.62
CA LYS A 221 14.46 -21.43 -12.44
C LYS A 221 15.80 -20.68 -12.44
N ASP A 222 15.77 -19.36 -12.59
CA ASP A 222 16.96 -18.51 -12.63
C ASP A 222 17.74 -18.52 -11.31
N MET A 223 17.05 -18.75 -10.19
CA MET A 223 17.63 -18.93 -8.86
C MET A 223 17.96 -20.40 -8.53
N GLY A 224 17.57 -21.36 -9.39
CA GLY A 224 17.77 -22.79 -9.14
C GLY A 224 16.97 -23.35 -7.96
N LEU A 225 15.82 -22.75 -7.65
CA LEU A 225 14.98 -23.11 -6.50
C LEU A 225 14.02 -24.25 -6.83
N SER A 226 13.92 -25.23 -5.93
CA SER A 226 12.88 -26.26 -5.98
C SER A 226 11.52 -25.74 -5.51
N ASP A 227 10.45 -26.50 -5.74
CA ASP A 227 9.13 -26.17 -5.19
C ASP A 227 9.15 -26.17 -3.65
N GLU A 228 9.97 -27.04 -3.04
CA GLU A 228 10.23 -27.06 -1.61
C GLU A 228 10.94 -25.78 -1.14
N ASP A 229 11.92 -25.27 -1.88
CA ASP A 229 12.57 -24.00 -1.56
C ASP A 229 11.58 -22.83 -1.56
N ILE A 230 10.69 -22.77 -2.56
CA ILE A 230 9.65 -21.74 -2.64
C ILE A 230 8.66 -21.86 -1.47
N ARG A 231 8.28 -23.09 -1.08
CA ARG A 231 7.45 -23.33 0.11
C ARG A 231 8.15 -22.87 1.39
N ASP A 232 9.43 -23.16 1.54
CA ASP A 232 10.19 -22.81 2.74
C ASP A 232 10.44 -21.29 2.81
N LEU A 233 10.67 -20.62 1.67
CA LEU A 233 10.68 -19.15 1.54
C LEU A 233 9.34 -18.54 1.93
N TYR A 234 8.23 -19.10 1.44
CA TYR A 234 6.88 -18.65 1.82
C TYR A 234 6.68 -18.67 3.34
N TYR A 235 6.97 -19.79 4.01
CA TYR A 235 6.76 -19.89 5.45
C TYR A 235 7.68 -18.96 6.24
N ALA A 236 8.92 -18.78 5.79
CA ALA A 236 9.84 -17.85 6.43
C ALA A 236 9.41 -16.38 6.23
N TRP A 237 8.91 -16.03 5.04
CA TRP A 237 8.34 -14.73 4.74
C TRP A 237 7.09 -14.46 5.59
N ASP A 238 6.14 -15.40 5.65
CA ASP A 238 4.91 -15.27 6.44
C ASP A 238 5.21 -15.06 7.93
N ALA A 239 6.15 -15.84 8.48
CA ALA A 239 6.59 -15.67 9.87
C ALA A 239 7.24 -14.29 10.12
N ASN A 240 8.09 -13.81 9.19
CA ASN A 240 8.70 -12.50 9.29
C ASN A 240 7.65 -11.38 9.14
N MET A 241 6.67 -11.54 8.26
CA MET A 241 5.57 -10.60 8.06
C MET A 241 4.72 -10.45 9.31
N GLN A 242 4.39 -11.55 9.98
CA GLN A 242 3.68 -11.49 11.27
C GLN A 242 4.46 -10.68 12.32
N ALA A 243 5.78 -10.90 12.41
CA ALA A 243 6.64 -10.15 13.33
C ALA A 243 6.75 -8.66 12.95
N ILE A 244 6.87 -8.35 11.66
CA ILE A 244 6.89 -6.97 11.14
C ILE A 244 5.57 -6.27 11.45
N GLN A 245 4.44 -6.88 11.10
CA GLN A 245 3.11 -6.34 11.35
C GLN A 245 2.87 -6.08 12.85
N GLN A 246 3.27 -7.01 13.72
CA GLN A 246 3.20 -6.82 15.17
C GLN A 246 4.05 -5.62 15.61
N ALA A 247 5.29 -5.51 15.10
CA ALA A 247 6.16 -4.39 15.44
C ALA A 247 5.61 -3.03 14.98
N ILE A 248 4.95 -2.98 13.82
CA ILE A 248 4.25 -1.79 13.33
C ILE A 248 3.17 -1.35 14.34
N VAL A 249 2.31 -2.28 14.77
CA VAL A 249 1.23 -2.02 15.74
C VAL A 249 1.77 -1.63 17.11
N ASP A 250 2.80 -2.31 17.59
CA ASP A 250 3.43 -2.03 18.89
C ASP A 250 4.05 -0.62 18.95
N ASN A 251 4.34 -0.02 17.79
CA ASN A 251 4.82 1.36 17.66
C ASN A 251 3.70 2.36 17.29
N GLY A 252 2.43 1.95 17.41
CA GLY A 252 1.27 2.82 17.18
C GLY A 252 1.05 3.20 15.72
N ALA A 253 1.67 2.48 14.78
CA ALA A 253 1.55 2.69 13.35
C ALA A 253 0.62 1.65 12.71
N TYR A 254 0.31 1.83 11.43
CA TYR A 254 -0.57 0.95 10.65
C TYR A 254 0.05 0.57 9.30
N THR A 255 -0.45 -0.50 8.69
CA THR A 255 -0.16 -0.81 7.28
C THR A 255 -1.41 -1.31 6.57
N TRP A 256 -1.49 -1.13 5.25
CA TRP A 256 -2.61 -1.63 4.44
C TRP A 256 -2.80 -3.15 4.62
N SER A 257 -1.71 -3.89 4.78
CA SER A 257 -1.76 -5.36 4.98
C SER A 257 -2.40 -5.80 6.31
N LEU A 258 -2.57 -4.87 7.26
CA LEU A 258 -3.26 -5.12 8.53
C LEU A 258 -4.76 -4.77 8.48
N MET A 259 -5.20 -4.07 7.44
CA MET A 259 -6.60 -3.69 7.30
C MET A 259 -7.41 -4.87 6.81
N ALA A 260 -8.49 -5.19 7.52
CA ALA A 260 -9.30 -6.35 7.20
C ALA A 260 -10.03 -6.16 5.87
N GLY A 261 -10.09 -7.23 5.09
CA GLY A 261 -10.67 -7.21 3.74
C GLY A 261 -9.82 -6.50 2.68
N GLN A 262 -8.64 -5.98 3.04
CA GLN A 262 -7.69 -5.45 2.06
C GLN A 262 -6.89 -6.63 1.47
N GLY A 263 -7.09 -6.89 0.18
CA GLY A 263 -6.13 -7.70 -0.58
C GLY A 263 -4.79 -6.98 -0.68
N ASN A 264 -3.74 -7.66 -1.14
CA ASN A 264 -2.44 -7.01 -1.28
C ASN A 264 -2.52 -5.77 -2.19
N ALA A 265 -1.94 -4.67 -1.72
CA ALA A 265 -1.81 -3.35 -2.33
C ALA A 265 -3.03 -2.59 -2.84
N ASN A 266 -4.18 -3.24 -3.03
CA ASN A 266 -5.40 -2.58 -3.45
C ASN A 266 -6.18 -2.18 -2.21
N ALA A 267 -6.29 -0.87 -1.96
CA ALA A 267 -7.32 -0.37 -1.07
C ALA A 267 -8.68 -0.83 -1.65
N MET A 268 -9.21 -1.94 -1.14
CA MET A 268 -10.48 -2.58 -1.50
C MET A 268 -11.48 -2.24 -0.40
N PRO A 269 -12.03 -1.02 -0.39
CA PRO A 269 -12.96 -0.64 0.64
C PRO A 269 -14.26 -1.43 0.53
N ASP A 270 -14.92 -1.61 1.68
CA ASP A 270 -16.26 -2.13 1.73
C ASP A 270 -17.24 -1.13 1.12
N LEU A 271 -17.73 -1.44 -0.07
CA LEU A 271 -18.76 -0.65 -0.75
C LEU A 271 -20.17 -1.06 -0.32
N LEU A 272 -21.00 -0.05 -0.07
CA LEU A 272 -22.42 -0.22 0.16
C LEU A 272 -23.17 -0.25 -1.17
N THR A 273 -24.13 -1.15 -1.30
CA THR A 273 -25.08 -1.16 -2.40
C THR A 273 -26.48 -1.40 -1.86
N LYS A 274 -27.50 -1.01 -2.61
CA LYS A 274 -28.90 -1.31 -2.28
C LYS A 274 -29.13 -2.79 -1.94
N ASN A 275 -28.48 -3.70 -2.66
CA ASN A 275 -28.69 -5.14 -2.50
C ASN A 275 -27.98 -5.74 -1.27
N ASN A 276 -26.96 -5.07 -0.72
CA ASN A 276 -26.20 -5.57 0.43
C ASN A 276 -26.41 -4.76 1.72
N CYS A 277 -27.14 -3.63 1.65
CA CYS A 277 -27.32 -2.67 2.75
C CYS A 277 -27.75 -3.33 4.07
N ALA A 278 -28.91 -4.00 4.08
CA ALA A 278 -29.45 -4.58 5.30
C ALA A 278 -28.57 -5.74 5.83
N THR A 279 -28.01 -6.54 4.93
CA THR A 279 -27.12 -7.65 5.30
C THR A 279 -25.82 -7.14 5.94
N LYS A 280 -25.18 -6.11 5.38
CA LYS A 280 -23.96 -5.52 5.94
C LYS A 280 -24.23 -4.85 7.28
N LEU A 281 -25.32 -4.08 7.41
CA LEU A 281 -25.66 -3.43 8.68
C LEU A 281 -26.01 -4.44 9.77
N ARG A 282 -26.80 -5.48 9.49
CA ARG A 282 -27.03 -6.57 10.46
C ARG A 282 -25.74 -7.24 10.92
N ALA A 283 -24.76 -7.39 10.02
CA ALA A 283 -23.45 -7.92 10.38
C ALA A 283 -22.63 -6.95 11.24
N ALA A 284 -22.78 -5.64 11.03
CA ALA A 284 -22.02 -4.60 11.73
C ALA A 284 -22.62 -4.18 13.09
N CYS A 285 -23.94 -4.31 13.27
CA CYS A 285 -24.68 -3.91 14.48
C CYS A 285 -24.48 -4.89 15.66
N SER A 286 -23.24 -5.30 15.93
CA SER A 286 -22.86 -6.17 17.05
C SER A 286 -21.47 -5.82 17.57
N SER A 287 -21.32 -5.80 18.90
CA SER A 287 -20.04 -5.61 19.61
C SER A 287 -18.93 -6.55 19.18
N THR A 288 -19.28 -7.76 18.78
CA THR A 288 -18.32 -8.79 18.39
C THR A 288 -18.13 -8.86 16.87
N SER A 289 -18.70 -7.92 16.12
CA SER A 289 -18.54 -7.92 14.66
C SER A 289 -17.13 -7.48 14.28
N GLU A 290 -16.64 -7.99 13.15
CA GLU A 290 -15.38 -7.53 12.55
C GLU A 290 -15.39 -6.03 12.23
N TRP A 291 -16.57 -5.45 11.97
CA TRP A 291 -16.74 -4.01 11.74
C TRP A 291 -16.40 -3.15 12.96
N GLN A 292 -16.56 -3.73 14.16
CA GLN A 292 -16.29 -3.06 15.44
C GLN A 292 -14.91 -3.41 16.00
N THR A 293 -14.39 -4.60 15.68
CA THR A 293 -13.19 -5.16 16.31
C THR A 293 -11.94 -5.12 15.44
N GLU A 294 -12.09 -4.90 14.13
CA GLU A 294 -10.98 -4.85 13.17
C GLU A 294 -10.84 -3.47 12.53
N SER A 295 -9.65 -3.18 12.02
CA SER A 295 -9.45 -2.03 11.13
C SER A 295 -10.17 -2.23 9.81
N LYS A 296 -11.05 -1.29 9.42
CA LYS A 296 -11.86 -1.37 8.18
C LYS A 296 -11.78 -0.11 7.33
N LEU A 297 -11.80 -0.31 6.01
CA LEU A 297 -12.00 0.76 5.03
C LEU A 297 -13.41 0.73 4.48
N PHE A 298 -14.08 1.86 4.55
CA PHE A 298 -15.39 2.10 3.98
C PHE A 298 -15.25 2.91 2.70
N GLY A 299 -16.00 2.49 1.68
CA GLY A 299 -15.88 3.06 0.35
C GLY A 299 -16.96 4.10 0.09
N LEU A 300 -16.57 5.24 -0.49
CA LEU A 300 -17.50 6.13 -1.18
C LEU A 300 -17.71 5.61 -2.60
N THR A 301 -18.97 5.48 -2.99
CA THR A 301 -19.39 5.09 -4.32
C THR A 301 -19.32 6.31 -5.24
N VAL A 302 -18.55 6.17 -6.32
CA VAL A 302 -18.24 7.26 -7.25
C VAL A 302 -18.64 6.83 -8.67
N GLU A 303 -19.39 7.69 -9.35
CA GLU A 303 -19.76 7.58 -10.76
C GLU A 303 -19.33 8.85 -11.49
N ASP A 304 -18.66 8.72 -12.64
CA ASP A 304 -18.19 9.85 -13.44
C ASP A 304 -17.40 10.92 -12.65
N ASN A 305 -16.54 10.47 -11.72
CA ASN A 305 -15.77 11.30 -10.78
C ASN A 305 -16.59 12.08 -9.74
N GLU A 306 -17.86 11.76 -9.54
CA GLU A 306 -18.71 12.36 -8.53
C GLU A 306 -19.30 11.29 -7.59
N PRO A 307 -19.43 11.56 -6.27
CA PRO A 307 -20.12 10.64 -5.38
C PRO A 307 -21.61 10.49 -5.78
N SER A 308 -22.07 9.26 -6.03
CA SER A 308 -23.44 9.01 -6.51
C SER A 308 -24.46 8.72 -5.39
N GLN A 309 -23.99 8.30 -4.21
CA GLN A 309 -24.81 7.93 -3.04
C GLN A 309 -24.13 8.35 -1.72
N LEU A 310 -23.61 9.58 -1.69
CA LEU A 310 -22.78 10.09 -0.60
C LEU A 310 -23.44 10.01 0.78
N GLU A 311 -24.73 10.35 0.87
CA GLU A 311 -25.43 10.37 2.16
C GLU A 311 -25.64 8.94 2.69
N GLU A 312 -25.93 7.97 1.81
CA GLU A 312 -26.03 6.56 2.15
C GLU A 312 -24.69 5.99 2.62
N ASP A 313 -23.59 6.30 1.93
CA ASP A 313 -22.26 5.81 2.29
C ASP A 313 -21.78 6.40 3.62
N VAL A 314 -22.02 7.70 3.87
CA VAL A 314 -21.69 8.36 5.13
C VAL A 314 -22.57 7.83 6.26
N ALA A 315 -23.87 7.64 6.04
CA ALA A 315 -24.77 7.04 7.02
C ALA A 315 -24.32 5.61 7.37
N PHE A 316 -23.99 4.79 6.37
CA PHE A 316 -23.47 3.44 6.60
C PHE A 316 -22.18 3.46 7.42
N PHE A 317 -21.22 4.30 7.09
CA PHE A 317 -20.00 4.47 7.88
C PHE A 317 -20.31 4.82 9.33
N LEU A 318 -21.15 5.82 9.58
CA LEU A 318 -21.49 6.26 10.94
C LEU A 318 -22.27 5.20 11.74
N LEU A 319 -23.12 4.40 11.07
CA LEU A 319 -23.83 3.29 11.70
C LEU A 319 -22.89 2.13 12.04
N ALA A 320 -22.04 1.73 11.10
CA ALA A 320 -21.30 0.48 11.13
C ALA A 320 -19.88 0.58 11.72
N ARG A 321 -19.27 1.76 11.75
CA ARG A 321 -17.85 1.88 12.14
C ARG A 321 -17.59 1.54 13.61
N GLY A 322 -16.49 0.84 13.84
CA GLY A 322 -15.77 0.78 15.13
C GLY A 322 -14.76 1.91 15.29
N ASP A 323 -13.86 1.76 16.27
CA ASP A 323 -12.84 2.76 16.61
C ASP A 323 -11.74 2.90 15.54
N TYR A 324 -11.49 1.84 14.78
CA TYR A 324 -10.43 1.77 13.76
C TYR A 324 -11.03 1.72 12.34
N ALA A 325 -11.68 2.80 11.94
CA ALA A 325 -12.40 2.83 10.67
C ALA A 325 -12.16 4.13 9.90
N TRP A 326 -11.95 3.98 8.60
CA TRP A 326 -11.73 5.11 7.69
C TRP A 326 -12.75 5.06 6.56
N LEU A 327 -13.28 6.22 6.19
CA LEU A 327 -14.15 6.41 5.05
C LEU A 327 -13.40 7.16 3.96
N GLY A 328 -13.53 6.68 2.74
CA GLY A 328 -13.02 7.41 1.59
C GLY A 328 -13.24 6.64 0.30
N TRP A 329 -12.69 7.16 -0.78
CA TRP A 329 -12.50 6.40 -1.99
C TRP A 329 -11.00 6.21 -2.15
N GLY A 330 -10.58 4.99 -2.45
CA GLY A 330 -9.22 4.76 -2.88
C GLY A 330 -9.10 5.23 -4.32
N THR A 331 -8.41 6.35 -4.58
CA THR A 331 -7.71 6.45 -5.86
C THR A 331 -6.46 5.60 -5.71
N TRP A 332 -6.47 4.40 -6.32
CA TRP A 332 -5.23 3.92 -6.89
C TRP A 332 -4.84 4.97 -7.92
N GLY A 333 -3.85 5.82 -7.60
CA GLY A 333 -3.27 6.74 -8.58
C GLY A 333 -2.67 6.00 -9.78
N MET A 334 -2.60 4.67 -9.72
CA MET A 334 -2.30 3.80 -10.83
C MET A 334 -3.58 3.55 -11.63
N THR A 335 -3.82 4.35 -12.68
CA THR A 335 -4.75 3.90 -13.72
C THR A 335 -4.13 2.70 -14.42
N TRP A 336 -4.81 1.55 -14.37
CA TRP A 336 -4.44 0.35 -15.12
C TRP A 336 -5.42 0.21 -16.31
N PRO A 337 -4.96 0.04 -17.57
CA PRO A 337 -3.56 0.07 -18.00
C PRO A 337 -2.93 1.46 -17.85
N PHE A 338 -1.61 1.48 -17.63
CA PHE A 338 -0.76 2.68 -17.49
C PHE A 338 -1.13 3.75 -18.51
N ASN A 339 -2.02 4.67 -18.14
CA ASN A 339 -2.47 5.68 -19.08
C ASN A 339 -1.49 6.86 -19.03
N PRO A 340 -0.94 7.31 -20.17
CA PRO A 340 0.09 8.35 -20.21
C PRO A 340 -0.42 9.76 -19.83
N SER A 341 -1.71 9.93 -19.48
CA SER A 341 -2.22 11.24 -19.07
C SER A 341 -3.47 11.19 -18.17
N PRO A 342 -3.50 11.92 -17.04
CA PRO A 342 -2.34 12.56 -16.42
C PRO A 342 -1.29 11.50 -16.07
N ALA A 343 -0.04 11.78 -16.43
CA ALA A 343 1.07 10.84 -16.29
C ALA A 343 1.18 10.47 -14.81
N HIS A 344 1.07 9.18 -14.50
CA HIS A 344 1.25 8.56 -13.19
C HIS A 344 0.75 9.40 -11.99
N GLY A 345 -0.40 9.01 -11.44
CA GLY A 345 -0.69 9.06 -10.01
C GLY A 345 -0.59 10.39 -9.26
N GLU A 346 -0.64 11.52 -9.96
CA GLU A 346 -1.30 12.68 -9.35
C GLU A 346 -2.77 12.32 -9.16
N LEU A 347 -3.34 12.60 -7.97
CA LEU A 347 -4.79 12.76 -7.88
C LEU A 347 -5.18 13.64 -9.05
N PRO A 348 -6.07 13.19 -9.96
CA PRO A 348 -6.28 13.95 -11.17
C PRO A 348 -6.69 15.36 -10.74
N PRO A 349 -5.96 16.40 -11.16
CA PRO A 349 -6.28 17.74 -10.73
C PRO A 349 -7.71 18.01 -11.12
N LEU A 350 -8.45 18.74 -10.28
CA LEU A 350 -9.79 19.17 -10.66
C LEU A 350 -9.72 19.81 -12.05
N PRO A 351 -10.58 19.40 -13.00
CA PRO A 351 -11.85 18.68 -12.78
C PRO A 351 -11.80 17.14 -12.89
N ASN A 352 -10.64 16.52 -13.09
CA ASN A 352 -10.56 15.11 -13.50
C ASN A 352 -10.61 14.10 -12.34
N GLY A 353 -10.60 14.58 -11.09
CA GLY A 353 -10.52 13.76 -9.89
C GLY A 353 -11.73 13.96 -9.00
N VAL A 354 -12.00 12.99 -8.14
CA VAL A 354 -13.16 13.05 -7.24
C VAL A 354 -12.97 14.19 -6.24
N PRO A 355 -13.86 15.20 -6.22
CA PRO A 355 -13.79 16.27 -5.25
C PRO A 355 -14.02 15.71 -3.85
N ARG A 356 -13.38 16.30 -2.84
CA ARG A 356 -13.63 15.92 -1.45
C ARG A 356 -14.96 16.51 -1.00
N PRO A 357 -16.00 15.70 -0.70
CA PRO A 357 -17.31 16.27 -0.43
C PRO A 357 -17.34 17.01 0.91
N GLU A 358 -18.02 18.15 0.98
CA GLU A 358 -18.13 18.91 2.23
C GLU A 358 -18.77 18.10 3.37
N MET A 359 -19.61 17.10 3.04
CA MET A 359 -20.22 16.24 4.06
C MET A 359 -19.19 15.50 4.91
N ILE A 360 -18.05 15.11 4.34
CA ILE A 360 -16.99 14.38 5.09
C ILE A 360 -16.05 15.30 5.87
N ASP A 361 -16.26 16.62 5.82
CA ASP A 361 -15.65 17.60 6.72
C ASP A 361 -16.42 17.78 8.03
N ARG A 362 -17.64 17.25 8.11
CA ARG A 362 -18.54 17.50 9.25
C ARG A 362 -18.09 16.70 10.46
N ASP A 363 -18.04 17.37 11.61
CA ASP A 363 -17.95 16.70 12.90
C ASP A 363 -19.34 16.20 13.30
N PHE A 364 -19.58 14.89 13.15
CA PHE A 364 -20.80 14.23 13.63
C PHE A 364 -20.76 13.95 15.15
N GLY A 365 -19.64 14.27 15.81
CA GLY A 365 -19.43 14.11 17.23
C GLY A 365 -19.05 12.68 17.62
N LYS A 366 -19.60 12.16 18.72
CA LYS A 366 -19.35 10.81 19.20
C LYS A 366 -20.66 10.02 19.31
N PRO A 367 -20.64 8.68 19.19
CA PRO A 367 -21.79 7.87 19.57
C PRO A 367 -22.23 8.18 21.00
N VAL A 368 -23.54 8.38 21.23
CA VAL A 368 -24.09 8.73 22.56
C VAL A 368 -24.08 7.53 23.49
N ASP A 369 -24.35 6.36 22.94
CA ASP A 369 -24.34 5.12 23.68
C ASP A 369 -22.95 4.50 23.59
N THR A 370 -22.26 4.41 24.73
CA THR A 370 -20.92 3.82 24.83
C THR A 370 -20.93 2.32 24.55
N ASP A 371 -22.09 1.67 24.70
CA ASP A 371 -22.30 0.26 24.36
C ASP A 371 -23.17 0.10 23.10
N GLY A 372 -23.65 1.21 22.50
CA GLY A 372 -24.65 1.22 21.45
C GLY A 372 -24.04 1.16 20.06
N PHE A 373 -24.12 -0.04 19.51
CA PHE A 373 -24.03 -0.29 18.06
C PHE A 373 -25.28 0.27 17.38
N CYS A 374 -25.27 0.29 16.05
CA CYS A 374 -26.51 0.53 15.32
C CYS A 374 -27.61 -0.45 15.76
N GLN A 375 -28.87 0.01 15.71
CA GLN A 375 -30.04 -0.80 16.05
C GLN A 375 -30.93 -0.92 14.82
N GLU A 376 -31.53 -2.08 14.62
CA GLU A 376 -32.54 -2.28 13.58
C GLU A 376 -33.93 -2.02 14.17
N ASP A 377 -34.41 -0.78 14.07
CA ASP A 377 -35.69 -0.35 14.65
C ASP A 377 -36.90 -0.96 13.93
N GLN A 378 -36.76 -1.14 12.62
CA GLN A 378 -37.71 -1.82 11.74
C GLN A 378 -36.93 -2.69 10.76
N ASP A 379 -37.56 -3.73 10.20
CA ASP A 379 -36.90 -4.59 9.20
C ASP A 379 -36.31 -3.75 8.05
N GLY A 380 -34.99 -3.73 7.96
CA GLY A 380 -34.24 -2.96 6.97
C GLY A 380 -34.01 -1.48 7.30
N VAL A 381 -34.37 -0.98 8.48
CA VAL A 381 -34.14 0.41 8.91
C VAL A 381 -33.23 0.42 10.14
N PHE A 382 -32.07 1.07 10.00
CA PHE A 382 -31.04 1.07 11.03
C PHE A 382 -30.77 2.47 11.55
N THR A 383 -30.60 2.62 12.86
CA THR A 383 -30.31 3.90 13.50
C THR A 383 -29.13 3.81 14.47
N ARG A 384 -28.46 4.95 14.69
CA ARG A 384 -27.46 5.12 15.76
C ARG A 384 -27.47 6.56 16.25
N GLU A 385 -27.49 6.74 17.57
CA GLU A 385 -27.47 8.06 18.20
C GLU A 385 -26.04 8.60 18.28
N TRP A 386 -25.84 9.81 17.76
CA TRP A 386 -24.62 10.59 17.85
C TRP A 386 -24.87 11.89 18.60
N THR A 387 -23.84 12.48 19.18
CA THR A 387 -23.98 13.76 19.90
C THR A 387 -24.46 14.90 19.00
N SER A 388 -24.33 14.76 17.68
CA SER A 388 -24.88 15.71 16.70
C SER A 388 -26.33 15.41 16.28
N GLY A 389 -26.86 14.23 16.60
CA GLY A 389 -28.21 13.78 16.28
C GLY A 389 -28.28 12.29 15.90
N THR A 390 -29.44 11.83 15.44
CA THR A 390 -29.64 10.46 14.98
C THR A 390 -29.14 10.29 13.55
N VAL A 391 -28.37 9.23 13.29
CA VAL A 391 -28.07 8.73 11.94
C VAL A 391 -29.04 7.60 11.62
N GLU A 392 -29.61 7.59 10.41
CA GLU A 392 -30.52 6.56 9.93
C GLU A 392 -30.11 6.08 8.53
N LEU A 393 -30.33 4.80 8.24
CA LEU A 393 -30.27 4.24 6.89
C LEU A 393 -31.43 3.26 6.67
N ASP A 394 -32.37 3.66 5.80
CA ASP A 394 -33.47 2.80 5.33
C ASP A 394 -33.00 2.03 4.10
N CYS A 395 -32.61 0.76 4.30
CA CYS A 395 -32.17 -0.12 3.24
C CYS A 395 -33.28 -0.59 2.29
N ASN A 396 -34.57 -0.49 2.69
CA ASN A 396 -35.68 -0.86 1.81
C ASN A 396 -35.82 0.14 0.66
N ASN A 397 -35.70 1.42 1.01
CA ASN A 397 -35.75 2.51 0.04
C ASN A 397 -34.37 2.90 -0.48
N PHE A 398 -33.31 2.55 0.25
CA PHE A 398 -31.92 2.96 0.05
C PHE A 398 -31.75 4.47 0.18
N VAL A 399 -32.11 4.98 1.36
CA VAL A 399 -32.08 6.40 1.71
C VAL A 399 -31.35 6.56 3.03
N GLY A 400 -30.24 7.30 3.01
CA GLY A 400 -29.51 7.69 4.22
C GLY A 400 -30.03 9.01 4.80
N SER A 401 -29.89 9.18 6.11
CA SER A 401 -30.08 10.47 6.77
C SER A 401 -28.99 10.68 7.81
N VAL A 402 -28.27 11.80 7.70
CA VAL A 402 -27.25 12.20 8.67
C VAL A 402 -27.61 13.54 9.32
N PRO A 403 -27.25 13.77 10.59
CA PRO A 403 -27.54 15.04 11.25
C PRO A 403 -27.01 16.24 10.48
N THR A 404 -27.85 17.26 10.34
CA THR A 404 -27.39 18.56 9.86
C THR A 404 -26.70 19.31 10.99
N VAL A 405 -25.40 19.54 10.86
CA VAL A 405 -24.68 20.37 11.83
C VAL A 405 -25.22 21.79 11.70
N ALA A 406 -25.80 22.31 12.78
CA ALA A 406 -26.32 23.68 12.82
C ALA A 406 -25.16 24.69 12.76
N GLY A 407 -24.66 25.00 11.55
CA GLY A 407 -23.89 26.19 11.21
C GLY A 407 -22.76 26.61 12.16
N GLY A 408 -22.09 25.66 12.82
CA GLY A 408 -20.94 25.94 13.67
C GLY A 408 -19.74 26.29 12.81
N MET A 409 -19.27 27.54 12.86
CA MET A 409 -18.07 28.00 12.18
C MET A 409 -16.90 27.04 12.46
N ARG A 410 -16.22 26.59 11.39
CA ARG A 410 -14.98 25.82 11.45
C ARG A 410 -13.98 26.55 12.38
N GLY A 411 -13.50 25.86 13.41
CA GLY A 411 -12.47 26.34 14.35
C GLY A 411 -11.08 25.87 13.95
#